data_AF-A0A917AIZ8-F1
#
_entry.id   AF-A0A917AIZ8-F1
#
_cell.length_a   1.000
_cell.length_b   1.000
_cell.length_c   1.000
_cell.angle_alpha   90.00
_cell.angle_beta   90.00
_cell.angle_gamma   90.00
#
_symmetry.space_group_name_H-M   'P 1'
#
loop_
_entity.id
_entity.type
_entity.pdbx_description
1 polymer ?
#
loop_
_entity_poly.entity_id
_entity_poly.type
_entity_poly.pdbx_seq_one_letter_code
_entity_poly.pdbx_strand_id
1 'polypeptide(L)'
;MTRHHLVLLLILLFPLSAFAEGRELHVVAARQGIGPSRPDLPPPTAQVLIDRPGSSVVLVLLDSSPIEWSVTATPGTIIENILLGGEETSNSQVLFFGTPFVGNATPGIPMTHHPQGEKFRALITHLTDRMGTERISSFQGVQVAPKGGFVVDRVDTNTTVLSRDYLADLVADTHDLPKALRDWLGGKNKPPVYDLRFEENGMYLTVGEDTRVFPVDPRLPTPVFPSGSAFDVENGVIYGITFGGEGFIYSVDTKTGEWSIIDSLNGYDAMKLYYHAPERQLIMTGAFSRPGEIRVYDLDGGVRHSKILVNAFPGLTDIFNYGNEHAPSLIPKTYEEDWLLLEANSDDENPATRVYAVHLTTQEVRLLRFTNP
;
A
#
# COMPACT_ATOMS: atom_id res chain seq x y z
N MET A 1 61.16 14.05 30.86
CA MET A 1 60.42 14.23 29.58
C MET A 1 60.34 12.85 28.95
N THR A 2 59.22 12.17 28.74
CA THR A 2 57.79 12.51 28.67
C THR A 2 57.02 11.19 28.90
N ARG A 3 56.29 11.06 30.01
CA ARG A 3 55.40 9.92 30.27
C ARG A 3 54.19 10.04 29.34
N HIS A 4 54.04 9.12 28.39
CA HIS A 4 52.86 9.02 27.54
C HIS A 4 51.74 8.33 28.33
N HIS A 5 50.68 9.07 28.64
CA HIS A 5 49.44 8.52 29.17
C HIS A 5 48.69 7.83 28.03
N LEU A 6 48.65 6.50 28.08
CA LEU A 6 47.77 5.69 27.26
C LEU A 6 46.34 5.86 27.80
N VAL A 7 45.54 6.68 27.13
CA VAL A 7 44.10 6.81 27.39
C VAL A 7 43.43 5.59 26.75
N LEU A 8 43.02 4.63 27.59
CA LEU A 8 42.23 3.48 27.19
C LEU A 8 40.79 3.96 26.96
N LEU A 9 40.41 4.18 25.71
CA LEU A 9 39.03 4.48 25.31
C LEU A 9 38.21 3.18 25.42
N LEU A 10 37.53 2.99 26.55
CA LEU A 10 36.60 1.90 26.75
C LEU A 10 35.33 2.19 25.94
N ILE A 11 35.27 1.70 24.69
CA ILE A 11 34.04 1.71 23.90
C ILE A 11 33.09 0.70 24.56
N LEU A 12 32.11 1.20 25.32
CA LEU A 12 30.94 0.43 25.75
C LEU A 12 30.09 0.12 24.51
N LEU A 13 30.49 -0.93 23.79
CA LEU A 13 29.60 -1.66 22.89
C LEU A 13 28.53 -2.29 23.77
N PHE A 14 27.39 -1.62 23.91
CA PHE A 14 26.18 -2.32 24.36
C PHE A 14 25.94 -3.44 23.34
N PRO A 15 25.95 -4.72 23.74
CA PRO A 15 25.47 -5.75 22.85
C PRO A 15 24.02 -5.38 22.53
N LEU A 16 23.70 -5.23 21.24
CA LEU A 16 22.35 -5.43 20.77
C LEU A 16 21.95 -6.79 21.31
N SER A 17 21.14 -6.81 22.38
CA SER A 17 20.71 -8.04 23.03
C SER A 17 20.08 -8.89 21.95
N ALA A 18 20.74 -10.00 21.59
CA ALA A 18 20.13 -11.04 20.79
C ALA A 18 18.79 -11.34 21.44
N PHE A 19 17.71 -11.23 20.67
CA PHE A 19 16.38 -11.56 21.18
C PHE A 19 16.42 -13.01 21.68
N ALA A 20 16.13 -13.21 22.95
CA ALA A 20 16.07 -14.55 23.52
C ALA A 20 14.98 -15.33 22.79
N GLU A 21 15.28 -16.57 22.37
CA GLU A 21 14.29 -17.49 21.82
C GLU A 21 13.06 -17.54 22.74
N GLY A 22 11.86 -17.36 22.17
CA GLY A 22 10.59 -17.49 22.90
C GLY A 22 9.98 -16.19 23.45
N ARG A 23 10.52 -15.01 23.15
CA ARG A 23 9.85 -13.73 23.46
C ARG A 23 8.69 -13.46 22.50
N GLU A 24 7.55 -13.06 23.05
CA GLU A 24 6.34 -12.73 22.31
C GLU A 24 6.09 -11.22 22.28
N LEU A 25 5.76 -10.68 21.10
CA LEU A 25 5.51 -9.26 20.87
C LEU A 25 4.04 -9.05 20.52
N HIS A 26 3.25 -8.58 21.48
CA HIS A 26 1.82 -8.39 21.31
C HIS A 26 1.46 -6.92 21.19
N VAL A 27 0.60 -6.59 20.24
CA VAL A 27 0.13 -5.23 20.01
C VAL A 27 -1.36 -5.12 20.30
N VAL A 28 -1.74 -4.15 21.12
CA VAL A 28 -3.11 -3.75 21.40
C VAL A 28 -3.29 -2.28 21.03
N ALA A 29 -4.29 -1.98 20.21
CA ALA A 29 -4.56 -0.65 19.72
C ALA A 29 -6.01 -0.25 19.95
N ALA A 30 -6.22 0.96 20.49
CA ALA A 30 -7.54 1.54 20.64
C ALA A 30 -7.51 3.02 20.25
N ARG A 31 -8.43 3.46 19.40
CA ARG A 31 -8.56 4.90 19.13
C ARG A 31 -9.07 5.65 20.36
N GLN A 32 -10.02 5.06 21.08
CA GLN A 32 -10.66 5.63 22.28
C GLN A 32 -10.82 4.58 23.39
N GLY A 33 -10.68 5.01 24.64
CA GLY A 33 -11.02 4.20 25.81
C GLY A 33 -12.52 4.23 26.14
N ILE A 34 -12.89 3.57 27.23
CA ILE A 34 -14.24 3.57 27.80
C ILE A 34 -14.40 4.79 28.69
N GLY A 35 -15.37 5.64 28.36
CA GLY A 35 -15.70 6.83 29.13
C GLY A 35 -15.70 8.09 28.25
N PRO A 36 -16.16 9.22 28.80
CA PRO A 36 -16.12 10.50 28.08
C PRO A 36 -14.68 10.98 27.91
N SER A 37 -14.32 11.38 26.70
CA SER A 37 -13.04 12.04 26.41
C SER A 37 -13.21 13.55 26.53
N ARG A 38 -12.80 14.14 27.66
CA ARG A 38 -12.81 15.60 27.87
C ARG A 38 -11.60 16.05 28.71
N PRO A 39 -11.05 17.25 28.48
CA PRO A 39 -9.88 17.75 29.21
C PRO A 39 -10.09 17.91 30.73
N ASP A 40 -11.34 18.09 31.17
CA ASP A 40 -11.72 18.32 32.56
C ASP A 40 -12.05 17.02 33.33
N LEU A 41 -12.05 15.87 32.65
CA LEU A 41 -12.35 14.57 33.22
C LEU A 41 -11.11 13.66 33.22
N PRO A 42 -11.07 12.64 34.08
CA PRO A 42 -10.08 11.58 33.97
C PRO A 42 -10.11 10.96 32.56
N PRO A 43 -8.95 10.53 32.04
CA PRO A 43 -8.89 9.92 30.72
C PRO A 43 -9.79 8.67 30.67
N PRO A 44 -10.40 8.39 29.50
CA PRO A 44 -11.07 7.11 29.25
C PRO A 44 -10.17 5.92 29.57
N THR A 45 -10.76 4.81 30.01
CA THR A 45 -10.01 3.64 30.48
C THR A 45 -10.04 2.48 29.49
N ALA A 46 -8.99 1.67 29.43
CA ALA A 46 -8.97 0.41 28.70
C ALA A 46 -8.30 -0.68 29.52
N GLN A 47 -8.92 -1.85 29.62
CA GLN A 47 -8.38 -2.98 30.37
C GLN A 47 -7.68 -3.95 29.43
N VAL A 48 -6.52 -4.48 29.83
CA VAL A 48 -5.77 -5.49 29.10
C VAL A 48 -5.35 -6.59 30.08
N LEU A 49 -5.78 -7.82 29.82
CA LEU A 49 -5.31 -9.01 30.50
C LEU A 49 -4.34 -9.76 29.59
N ILE A 50 -3.14 -10.06 30.10
CA ILE A 50 -2.16 -10.90 29.42
C ILE A 50 -2.17 -12.28 30.05
N ASP A 51 -2.62 -13.28 29.29
CA ASP A 51 -2.72 -14.66 29.74
C ASP A 51 -1.77 -15.55 28.92
N ARG A 52 -0.47 -15.43 29.22
CA ARG A 52 0.61 -16.13 28.50
C ARG A 52 1.56 -16.83 29.49
N PRO A 53 1.06 -17.81 30.27
CA PRO A 53 1.88 -18.48 31.29
C PRO A 53 3.10 -19.18 30.66
N GLY A 54 4.27 -19.01 31.28
CA GLY A 54 5.54 -19.55 30.82
C GLY A 54 6.17 -18.77 29.65
N SER A 55 5.54 -17.69 29.18
CA SER A 55 6.03 -16.88 28.07
C SER A 55 6.55 -15.52 28.55
N SER A 56 7.58 -15.03 27.87
CA SER A 56 8.12 -13.68 28.03
C SER A 56 7.44 -12.73 27.05
N VAL A 57 6.74 -11.72 27.55
CA VAL A 57 5.90 -10.82 26.74
C VAL A 57 6.44 -9.40 26.73
N VAL A 58 6.52 -8.83 25.53
CA VAL A 58 6.57 -7.39 25.30
C VAL A 58 5.20 -6.95 24.80
N LEU A 59 4.52 -6.08 25.55
CA LEU A 59 3.24 -5.51 25.18
C LEU A 59 3.45 -4.14 24.54
N VAL A 60 2.83 -3.87 23.40
CA VAL A 60 2.75 -2.54 22.79
C VAL A 60 1.30 -2.07 22.86
N LEU A 61 1.09 -0.92 23.49
CA LEU A 61 -0.18 -0.24 23.61
C LEU A 61 -0.17 0.96 22.67
N LEU A 62 -1.14 1.03 21.76
CA LEU A 62 -1.27 2.11 20.79
C LEU A 62 -2.56 2.88 21.02
N ASP A 63 -2.46 4.21 21.13
CA ASP A 63 -3.62 5.08 21.23
C ASP A 63 -3.57 6.33 20.33
N SER A 64 -4.74 6.77 19.89
CA SER A 64 -4.93 8.02 19.12
C SER A 64 -5.50 9.14 19.99
N SER A 65 -5.91 8.83 21.21
CA SER A 65 -6.37 9.79 22.19
C SER A 65 -5.95 9.33 23.59
N PRO A 66 -5.85 10.22 24.58
CA PRO A 66 -5.37 9.85 25.91
C PRO A 66 -6.19 8.71 26.53
N ILE A 67 -5.54 7.61 26.90
CA ILE A 67 -6.15 6.44 27.55
C ILE A 67 -5.38 6.09 28.83
N GLU A 68 -6.12 5.78 29.90
CA GLU A 68 -5.58 5.06 31.05
C GLU A 68 -5.70 3.55 30.81
N TRP A 69 -4.56 2.92 30.53
CA TRP A 69 -4.44 1.50 30.30
C TRP A 69 -4.25 0.74 31.61
N SER A 70 -5.21 -0.09 31.97
CA SER A 70 -5.11 -1.01 33.13
C SER A 70 -4.64 -2.38 32.65
N VAL A 71 -3.38 -2.69 32.91
CA VAL A 71 -2.72 -3.93 32.47
C VAL A 71 -2.59 -4.89 33.65
N THR A 72 -3.01 -6.13 33.43
CA THR A 72 -2.83 -7.24 34.37
C THR A 72 -2.28 -8.47 33.64
N ALA A 73 -1.71 -9.40 34.39
CA ALA A 73 -1.17 -10.64 33.85
C ALA A 73 -1.58 -11.85 34.69
N THR A 74 -1.77 -13.02 34.07
CA THR A 74 -2.04 -14.25 34.81
C THR A 74 -0.78 -14.83 35.46
N PRO A 75 -0.90 -15.65 36.52
CA PRO A 75 0.26 -16.27 37.15
C PRO A 75 1.15 -17.02 36.16
N GLY A 76 2.46 -16.79 36.25
CA GLY A 76 3.45 -17.42 35.36
C GLY A 76 3.66 -16.68 34.04
N THR A 77 2.88 -15.65 33.73
CA THR A 77 3.15 -14.73 32.60
C THR A 77 4.25 -13.75 33.01
N ILE A 78 5.29 -13.61 32.19
CA ILE A 78 6.40 -12.69 32.44
C ILE A 78 6.25 -11.48 31.52
N ILE A 79 5.91 -10.31 32.10
CA ILE A 79 5.89 -9.04 31.35
C ILE A 79 7.28 -8.43 31.42
N GLU A 80 8.02 -8.48 30.31
CA GLU A 80 9.35 -7.91 30.24
C GLU A 80 9.32 -6.41 30.03
N ASN A 81 8.40 -5.94 29.20
CA ASN A 81 8.23 -4.53 28.93
C ASN A 81 6.80 -4.21 28.47
N ILE A 82 6.39 -2.96 28.70
CA ILE A 82 5.18 -2.38 28.12
C ILE A 82 5.63 -1.13 27.36
N LEU A 83 5.31 -1.01 26.08
CA LEU A 83 5.58 0.19 25.30
C LEU A 83 4.27 0.93 25.07
N LEU A 84 4.31 2.25 25.21
CA LEU A 84 3.19 3.12 24.90
C LEU A 84 3.54 3.93 23.65
N GLY A 85 2.82 3.69 22.56
CA GLY A 85 2.97 4.31 21.25
C GLY A 85 1.67 4.95 20.78
N GLY A 86 1.71 5.70 19.67
CA GLY A 86 0.53 6.39 19.16
C GLY A 86 0.76 7.84 18.76
N GLU A 87 -0.33 8.53 18.40
CA GLU A 87 -0.31 9.92 17.94
C GLU A 87 -0.20 10.94 19.10
N GLU A 88 -0.78 10.64 20.28
CA GLU A 88 -0.83 11.54 21.44
C GLU A 88 -0.48 10.85 22.77
N THR A 89 0.63 10.12 22.82
CA THR A 89 0.99 9.28 23.98
C THR A 89 1.33 10.05 25.25
N SER A 90 1.57 11.36 25.18
CA SER A 90 2.09 12.15 26.31
C SER A 90 1.11 12.26 27.48
N ASN A 91 -0.19 12.04 27.22
CA ASN A 91 -1.24 12.14 28.22
C ASN A 91 -1.87 10.77 28.56
N SER A 92 -1.45 9.71 27.87
CA SER A 92 -1.84 8.34 28.19
C SER A 92 -1.00 7.81 29.35
N GLN A 93 -1.58 6.94 30.16
CA GLN A 93 -0.88 6.34 31.30
C GLN A 93 -1.14 4.84 31.37
N VAL A 94 -0.17 4.12 31.93
CA VAL A 94 -0.26 2.67 32.11
C VAL A 94 -0.25 2.36 33.60
N LEU A 95 -1.25 1.62 34.06
CA LEU A 95 -1.34 1.05 35.40
C LEU A 95 -1.12 -0.46 35.30
N PHE A 96 0.04 -0.96 35.75
CA PHE A 96 0.31 -2.38 35.83
C PHE A 96 -0.01 -2.91 37.22
N PHE A 97 -0.99 -3.82 37.32
CA PHE A 97 -1.60 -4.24 38.60
C PHE A 97 -1.99 -3.03 39.48
N GLY A 98 -2.56 -1.99 38.86
CA GLY A 98 -2.99 -0.77 39.54
C GLY A 98 -1.86 0.19 39.94
N THR A 99 -0.60 -0.15 39.67
CA THR A 99 0.55 0.71 39.97
C THR A 99 1.00 1.44 38.70
N PRO A 100 1.22 2.76 38.74
CA PRO A 100 1.75 3.50 37.60
C PRO A 100 3.05 2.87 37.07
N PHE A 101 3.05 2.52 35.79
CA PHE A 101 4.22 2.01 35.10
C PHE A 101 4.90 3.18 34.38
N VAL A 102 6.06 3.60 34.88
CA VAL A 102 6.78 4.79 34.43
C VAL A 102 7.84 4.43 33.39
N GLY A 103 7.99 5.25 32.34
CA GLY A 103 9.15 5.20 31.42
C GLY A 103 8.90 4.60 30.03
N ASN A 104 7.64 4.50 29.58
CA ASN A 104 7.28 3.66 28.42
C ASN A 104 6.84 4.39 27.17
N ALA A 105 6.68 5.72 27.25
CA ALA A 105 6.34 6.52 26.08
C ALA A 105 7.45 6.36 25.05
N THR A 106 7.10 5.70 23.94
CA THR A 106 8.01 5.40 22.85
C THR A 106 7.55 6.23 21.66
N PRO A 107 8.04 7.48 21.53
CA PRO A 107 7.61 8.35 20.45
C PRO A 107 7.94 7.72 19.09
N GLY A 108 7.06 7.94 18.12
CA GLY A 108 7.27 7.51 16.74
C GLY A 108 6.85 6.08 16.41
N ILE A 109 6.20 5.34 17.33
CA ILE A 109 5.53 4.09 16.94
C ILE A 109 4.28 4.45 16.13
N PRO A 110 4.14 4.00 14.87
CA PRO A 110 2.98 4.32 14.03
C PRO A 110 1.66 3.80 14.61
N MET A 111 0.61 4.62 14.53
CA MET A 111 -0.72 4.25 15.03
C MET A 111 -1.59 3.63 13.94
N THR A 112 -2.18 2.49 14.23
CA THR A 112 -3.26 1.89 13.43
C THR A 112 -4.12 0.98 14.30
N HIS A 113 -5.38 0.82 13.91
CA HIS A 113 -6.36 -0.08 14.53
C HIS A 113 -6.82 -1.17 13.56
N HIS A 114 -6.22 -1.24 12.36
CA HIS A 114 -6.51 -2.25 11.36
C HIS A 114 -5.22 -2.97 10.95
N PRO A 115 -5.24 -4.31 10.78
CA PRO A 115 -4.09 -5.09 10.37
C PRO A 115 -3.84 -5.01 8.84
N GLN A 116 -3.97 -3.82 8.27
CA GLN A 116 -3.80 -3.53 6.84
C GLN A 116 -3.51 -2.03 6.67
N GLY A 117 -3.06 -1.62 5.49
CA GLY A 117 -2.72 -0.23 5.24
C GLY A 117 -1.23 0.04 5.41
N GLU A 118 -0.75 1.09 4.74
CA GLU A 118 0.62 1.58 4.87
C GLU A 118 1.03 1.84 6.34
N LYS A 119 0.16 2.47 7.15
CA LYS A 119 0.41 2.68 8.58
C LYS A 119 0.66 1.38 9.36
N PHE A 120 -0.04 0.30 9.00
CA PHE A 120 0.18 -1.02 9.64
C PHE A 120 1.50 -1.64 9.19
N ARG A 121 1.93 -1.41 7.94
CA ARG A 121 3.27 -1.83 7.49
C ARG A 121 4.36 -1.06 8.17
N ALA A 122 4.22 0.26 8.28
CA ALA A 122 5.13 1.10 9.05
C ALA A 122 5.24 0.63 10.51
N LEU A 123 4.11 0.30 11.16
CA LEU A 123 4.10 -0.25 12.52
C LEU A 123 4.92 -1.54 12.62
N ILE A 124 4.69 -2.49 11.70
CA ILE A 124 5.36 -3.78 11.74
C ILE A 124 6.85 -3.63 11.47
N THR A 125 7.25 -2.88 10.44
CA THR A 125 8.66 -2.55 10.19
C THR A 125 9.30 -1.92 11.43
N HIS A 126 8.69 -0.89 12.01
CA HIS A 126 9.21 -0.21 13.20
C HIS A 126 9.41 -1.16 14.38
N LEU A 127 8.40 -1.97 14.70
CA LEU A 127 8.46 -2.89 15.83
C LEU A 127 9.45 -4.04 15.58
N THR A 128 9.45 -4.62 14.39
CA THR A 128 10.36 -5.72 14.03
C THR A 128 11.82 -5.26 14.03
N ASP A 129 12.13 -4.08 13.49
CA ASP A 129 13.47 -3.49 13.53
C ASP A 129 13.92 -3.20 14.96
N ARG A 130 13.07 -2.54 15.75
CA ARG A 130 13.37 -2.21 17.15
C ARG A 130 13.60 -3.46 18.00
N MET A 131 12.83 -4.51 17.71
CA MET A 131 12.82 -5.74 18.47
C MET A 131 13.68 -6.84 17.82
N GLY A 132 14.41 -6.60 16.74
CA GLY A 132 15.18 -7.66 16.07
C GLY A 132 14.39 -8.96 15.85
N THR A 133 13.11 -8.85 15.49
CA THR A 133 12.22 -9.98 15.19
C THR A 133 11.76 -9.89 13.75
N GLU A 134 11.23 -10.97 13.17
CA GLU A 134 10.68 -10.96 11.81
C GLU A 134 9.18 -10.66 11.77
N ARG A 135 8.50 -10.76 12.92
CA ARG A 135 7.05 -10.65 13.05
C ARG A 135 6.62 -10.18 14.43
N ILE A 136 5.39 -9.70 14.54
CA ILE A 136 4.68 -9.60 15.81
C ILE A 136 3.90 -10.89 16.09
N SER A 137 3.67 -11.17 17.37
CA SER A 137 2.99 -12.37 17.87
C SER A 137 1.47 -12.26 17.79
N SER A 138 0.89 -11.08 17.99
CA SER A 138 -0.54 -10.83 17.73
C SER A 138 -0.82 -9.33 17.57
N PHE A 139 -1.96 -9.01 16.96
CA PHE A 139 -2.50 -7.65 16.89
C PHE A 139 -3.98 -7.64 17.25
N GLN A 140 -4.39 -6.73 18.13
CA GLN A 140 -5.80 -6.47 18.47
C GLN A 140 -6.08 -4.98 18.36
N GLY A 141 -6.75 -4.56 17.28
CA GLY A 141 -7.07 -3.15 17.02
C GLY A 141 -8.58 -2.89 17.00
N VAL A 142 -9.03 -1.85 17.69
CA VAL A 142 -10.44 -1.42 17.71
C VAL A 142 -10.58 0.11 17.72
N GLN A 143 -11.75 0.60 17.30
CA GLN A 143 -12.08 2.04 17.42
C GLN A 143 -12.31 2.43 18.89
N VAL A 144 -13.05 1.62 19.64
CA VAL A 144 -13.38 1.89 21.04
C VAL A 144 -13.03 0.66 21.86
N ALA A 145 -12.32 0.85 22.97
CA ALA A 145 -11.95 -0.24 23.87
C ALA A 145 -13.21 -1.01 24.34
N PRO A 146 -13.19 -2.36 24.28
CA PRO A 146 -14.34 -3.16 24.67
C PRO A 146 -14.57 -3.08 26.19
N LYS A 147 -15.83 -3.05 26.62
CA LYS A 147 -16.19 -3.02 28.06
C LYS A 147 -15.58 -4.16 28.88
N GLY A 148 -15.37 -5.33 28.26
CA GLY A 148 -14.75 -6.49 28.89
C GLY A 148 -13.22 -6.48 28.87
N GLY A 149 -12.60 -5.46 28.30
CA GLY A 149 -11.15 -5.40 28.09
C GLY A 149 -10.66 -6.26 26.92
N PHE A 150 -9.38 -6.10 26.63
CA PHE A 150 -8.63 -6.94 25.71
C PHE A 150 -8.06 -8.15 26.47
N VAL A 151 -7.98 -9.30 25.81
CA VAL A 151 -7.35 -10.50 26.36
C VAL A 151 -6.31 -10.99 25.36
N VAL A 152 -5.05 -10.99 25.79
CA VAL A 152 -3.91 -11.50 25.02
C VAL A 152 -3.61 -12.91 25.51
N ASP A 153 -4.26 -13.90 24.91
CA ASP A 153 -4.22 -15.32 25.33
C ASP A 153 -3.45 -16.23 24.36
N ARG A 154 -3.10 -15.74 23.17
CA ARG A 154 -2.53 -16.56 22.10
C ARG A 154 -1.56 -15.79 21.20
N VAL A 155 -0.66 -16.54 20.57
CA VAL A 155 0.06 -16.11 19.37
C VAL A 155 -0.82 -16.38 18.15
N ASP A 156 -0.91 -15.42 17.25
CA ASP A 156 -1.54 -15.58 15.95
C ASP A 156 -0.49 -16.00 14.92
N THR A 157 -0.52 -17.29 14.57
CA THR A 157 0.35 -17.90 13.57
C THR A 157 -0.23 -17.91 12.17
N ASN A 158 -1.53 -17.60 12.02
CA ASN A 158 -2.27 -17.79 10.77
C ASN A 158 -2.37 -16.50 9.96
N THR A 159 -2.31 -15.34 10.62
CA THR A 159 -2.34 -14.04 9.97
C THR A 159 -0.95 -13.69 9.44
N THR A 160 -0.74 -13.91 8.14
CA THR A 160 0.56 -13.70 7.47
C THR A 160 1.04 -12.25 7.55
N VAL A 161 0.13 -11.27 7.44
CA VAL A 161 0.45 -9.83 7.51
C VAL A 161 1.10 -9.41 8.83
N LEU A 162 1.13 -10.24 9.87
CA LEU A 162 1.89 -9.96 11.09
C LEU A 162 3.41 -10.07 10.91
N SER A 163 3.86 -10.69 9.81
CA SER A 163 5.26 -10.75 9.40
C SER A 163 5.66 -9.53 8.58
N ARG A 164 6.93 -9.12 8.69
CA ARG A 164 7.53 -8.05 7.88
C ARG A 164 7.51 -8.40 6.39
N ASP A 165 7.94 -9.61 6.07
CA ASP A 165 8.18 -10.05 4.68
C ASP A 165 7.11 -11.01 4.16
N TYR A 166 5.87 -10.88 4.66
CA TYR A 166 4.77 -11.79 4.33
C TYR A 166 4.44 -11.87 2.82
N LEU A 167 4.79 -10.83 2.05
CA LEU A 167 4.59 -10.82 0.60
C LEU A 167 5.53 -11.76 -0.14
N ALA A 168 6.70 -12.10 0.44
CA ALA A 168 7.65 -13.03 -0.18
C ALA A 168 7.01 -14.40 -0.45
N ASP A 169 6.17 -14.86 0.47
CA ASP A 169 5.44 -16.13 0.36
C ASP A 169 4.27 -16.07 -0.63
N LEU A 170 3.86 -14.87 -1.05
CA LEU A 170 2.75 -14.63 -1.97
C LEU A 170 3.20 -14.35 -3.41
N VAL A 171 4.51 -14.29 -3.66
CA VAL A 171 5.04 -14.15 -5.01
C VAL A 171 4.79 -15.45 -5.79
N ALA A 172 3.98 -15.33 -6.84
CA ALA A 172 3.61 -16.45 -7.69
C ALA A 172 4.73 -16.81 -8.68
N ASP A 173 4.70 -18.07 -9.11
CA ASP A 173 5.49 -18.49 -10.25
C ASP A 173 5.04 -17.78 -11.54
N THR A 174 5.99 -17.52 -12.42
CA THR A 174 5.79 -16.87 -13.72
C THR A 174 5.89 -17.84 -14.90
N HIS A 175 6.32 -19.10 -14.70
CA HIS A 175 6.61 -20.02 -15.81
C HIS A 175 5.42 -20.34 -16.72
N ASP A 176 4.20 -20.35 -16.16
CA ASP A 176 2.95 -20.62 -16.87
C ASP A 176 2.30 -19.36 -17.46
N LEU A 177 2.86 -18.17 -17.22
CA LEU A 177 2.36 -16.93 -17.81
C LEU A 177 2.67 -16.85 -19.32
N PRO A 178 1.82 -16.13 -20.08
CA PRO A 178 2.05 -15.88 -21.50
C PRO A 178 3.43 -15.24 -21.76
N LYS A 179 3.96 -15.49 -22.96
CA LYS A 179 5.34 -15.15 -23.31
C LYS A 179 5.58 -13.65 -23.23
N ALA A 180 4.64 -12.81 -23.68
CA ALA A 180 4.75 -11.36 -23.64
C ALA A 180 4.95 -10.84 -22.21
N LEU A 181 4.22 -11.39 -21.24
CA LEU A 181 4.34 -11.04 -19.83
C LEU A 181 5.71 -11.46 -19.27
N ARG A 182 6.13 -12.70 -19.53
CA ARG A 182 7.45 -13.21 -19.09
C ARG A 182 8.60 -12.41 -19.70
N ASP A 183 8.51 -12.03 -20.97
CA ASP A 183 9.53 -11.22 -21.64
C ASP A 183 9.59 -9.79 -21.09
N TRP A 184 8.44 -9.19 -20.75
CA TRP A 184 8.40 -7.90 -20.08
C TRP A 184 9.08 -7.97 -18.71
N LEU A 185 8.74 -8.99 -17.90
CA LEU A 185 9.35 -9.22 -16.59
C LEU A 185 10.86 -9.47 -16.71
N GLY A 186 11.31 -10.17 -17.75
CA GLY A 186 12.72 -10.41 -18.06
C GLY A 186 13.45 -9.21 -18.65
N GLY A 187 12.77 -8.08 -18.89
CA GLY A 187 13.34 -6.87 -19.50
C GLY A 187 13.71 -7.01 -20.98
N LYS A 188 13.21 -8.06 -21.67
CA LYS A 188 13.49 -8.34 -23.09
C LYS A 188 12.64 -7.51 -24.04
N ASN A 189 11.42 -7.16 -23.61
CA ASN A 189 10.47 -6.36 -24.39
C ASN A 189 10.24 -5.00 -23.72
N LYS A 190 11.29 -4.17 -23.66
CA LYS A 190 11.07 -2.75 -23.35
C LYS A 190 10.46 -2.11 -24.60
N PRO A 191 9.24 -1.55 -24.53
CA PRO A 191 8.71 -0.79 -25.65
C PRO A 191 9.69 0.33 -26.02
N PRO A 192 9.72 0.76 -27.30
CA PRO A 192 10.53 1.90 -27.70
C PRO A 192 10.23 3.07 -26.76
N VAL A 193 11.29 3.75 -26.32
CA VAL A 193 11.16 4.86 -25.36
C VAL A 193 10.60 6.05 -26.10
N TYR A 194 9.27 6.20 -26.03
CA TYR A 194 8.57 7.43 -26.31
C TYR A 194 7.93 7.92 -25.02
N ASP A 195 7.82 9.25 -24.87
CA ASP A 195 7.04 9.87 -23.82
C ASP A 195 5.78 10.47 -24.44
N LEU A 196 4.63 10.14 -23.83
CA LEU A 196 3.33 10.65 -24.24
C LEU A 196 2.73 11.44 -23.09
N ARG A 197 2.30 12.66 -23.41
CA ARG A 197 1.52 13.47 -22.47
C ARG A 197 0.23 13.88 -23.14
N PHE A 198 -0.85 13.79 -22.40
CA PHE A 198 -2.15 14.30 -22.82
C PHE A 198 -2.58 15.37 -21.81
N GLU A 199 -2.74 16.59 -22.30
CA GLU A 199 -3.10 17.76 -21.51
C GLU A 199 -4.30 18.46 -22.15
N GLU A 200 -4.91 19.44 -21.46
CA GLU A 200 -6.14 20.10 -21.92
C GLU A 200 -5.97 20.81 -23.28
N ASN A 201 -4.74 21.18 -23.62
CA ASN A 201 -4.42 21.89 -24.86
C ASN A 201 -3.93 20.98 -26.00
N GLY A 202 -3.68 19.69 -25.75
CA GLY A 202 -3.21 18.79 -26.81
C GLY A 202 -2.53 17.52 -26.33
N MET A 203 -2.06 16.74 -27.31
CA MET A 203 -1.20 15.57 -27.10
C MET A 203 0.23 15.89 -27.50
N TYR A 204 1.18 15.37 -26.72
CA TYR A 204 2.60 15.53 -26.91
C TYR A 204 3.22 14.16 -27.12
N LEU A 205 4.01 14.01 -28.18
CA LEU A 205 4.80 12.82 -28.45
C LEU A 205 6.27 13.22 -28.49
N THR A 206 7.04 12.68 -27.55
CA THR A 206 8.49 12.88 -27.47
C THR A 206 9.20 11.61 -27.88
N VAL A 207 10.11 11.70 -28.86
CA VAL A 207 10.97 10.61 -29.31
C VAL A 207 12.42 11.09 -29.27
N GLY A 208 13.21 10.59 -28.32
CA GLY A 208 14.54 11.15 -28.05
C GLY A 208 14.44 12.57 -27.52
N GLU A 209 15.06 13.53 -28.20
CA GLU A 209 14.99 14.97 -27.86
C GLU A 209 13.87 15.71 -28.62
N ASP A 210 13.27 15.06 -29.62
CA ASP A 210 12.26 15.69 -30.48
C ASP A 210 10.86 15.56 -29.87
N THR A 211 10.23 16.69 -29.57
CA THR A 211 8.83 16.76 -29.11
C THR A 211 7.94 17.30 -30.21
N ARG A 212 6.91 16.54 -30.58
CA ARG A 212 5.84 17.00 -31.47
C ARG A 212 4.56 17.25 -30.69
N VAL A 213 3.92 18.37 -30.98
CA VAL A 213 2.67 18.81 -30.33
C VAL A 213 1.51 18.70 -31.31
N PHE A 214 0.41 18.14 -30.84
CA PHE A 214 -0.85 18.05 -31.56
C PHE A 214 -1.91 18.84 -30.77
N PRO A 215 -2.17 20.10 -31.13
CA PRO A 215 -3.14 20.92 -30.40
C PRO A 215 -4.56 20.36 -30.60
N VAL A 216 -5.41 20.45 -29.58
CA VAL A 216 -6.81 20.03 -29.65
C VAL A 216 -7.53 20.75 -30.80
N ASP A 217 -8.27 20.00 -31.62
CA ASP A 217 -9.13 20.58 -32.64
C ASP A 217 -10.27 21.37 -31.98
N PRO A 218 -10.42 22.69 -32.25
CA PRO A 218 -11.44 23.52 -31.61
C PRO A 218 -12.88 23.14 -31.97
N ARG A 219 -13.08 22.23 -32.93
CA ARG A 219 -14.39 21.68 -33.30
C ARG A 219 -14.82 20.53 -32.39
N LEU A 220 -13.91 19.94 -31.63
CA LEU A 220 -14.20 18.85 -30.69
C LEU A 220 -14.47 19.40 -29.28
N PRO A 221 -15.23 18.66 -28.45
CA PRO A 221 -15.30 18.90 -27.02
C PRO A 221 -13.90 19.01 -26.40
N THR A 222 -13.66 20.10 -25.67
CA THR A 222 -12.42 20.31 -24.92
C THR A 222 -12.19 19.14 -23.97
N PRO A 223 -10.99 18.51 -23.99
CA PRO A 223 -10.63 17.50 -23.00
C PRO A 223 -10.68 18.09 -21.59
N VAL A 224 -11.53 17.50 -20.74
CA VAL A 224 -11.63 17.84 -19.31
C VAL A 224 -10.98 16.72 -18.52
N PHE A 225 -10.01 17.05 -17.64
CA PHE A 225 -9.18 16.08 -16.91
C PHE A 225 -8.59 14.93 -17.77
N PRO A 226 -7.71 15.23 -18.72
CA PRO A 226 -6.89 14.22 -19.39
C PRO A 226 -6.13 13.35 -18.39
N SER A 227 -6.09 12.02 -18.59
CA SER A 227 -5.49 11.10 -17.62
C SER A 227 -4.55 10.05 -18.20
N GLY A 228 -4.86 9.51 -19.38
CA GLY A 228 -4.12 8.41 -19.98
C GLY A 228 -3.91 8.60 -21.47
N SER A 229 -2.80 8.08 -21.98
CA SER A 229 -2.51 8.05 -23.41
C SER A 229 -1.74 6.79 -23.80
N ALA A 230 -1.87 6.37 -25.06
CA ALA A 230 -1.16 5.24 -25.63
C ALA A 230 -0.86 5.51 -27.11
N PHE A 231 0.20 4.91 -27.65
CA PHE A 231 0.62 5.13 -29.03
C PHE A 231 0.63 3.84 -29.84
N ASP A 232 -0.18 3.82 -30.89
CA ASP A 232 -0.09 2.85 -31.97
C ASP A 232 1.04 3.28 -32.91
N VAL A 233 2.22 2.72 -32.68
CA VAL A 233 3.42 2.99 -33.47
C VAL A 233 3.26 2.54 -34.93
N GLU A 234 2.52 1.46 -35.16
CA GLU A 234 2.38 0.85 -36.49
C GLU A 234 1.55 1.75 -37.42
N ASN A 235 0.44 2.27 -36.91
CA ASN A 235 -0.44 3.15 -37.68
C ASN A 235 -0.13 4.64 -37.50
N GLY A 236 0.67 4.99 -36.49
CA GLY A 236 0.99 6.36 -36.15
C GLY A 236 -0.20 7.10 -35.55
N VAL A 237 -0.93 6.47 -34.61
CA VAL A 237 -2.11 7.06 -33.95
C VAL A 237 -1.87 7.14 -32.45
N ILE A 238 -2.09 8.31 -31.86
CA ILE A 238 -2.10 8.49 -30.40
C ILE A 238 -3.54 8.38 -29.94
N TYR A 239 -3.79 7.59 -28.90
CA TYR A 239 -5.06 7.53 -28.19
C TYR A 239 -4.93 8.26 -26.86
N GLY A 240 -5.99 8.95 -26.44
CA GLY A 240 -6.06 9.61 -25.15
C GLY A 240 -7.42 9.45 -24.50
N ILE A 241 -7.44 9.41 -23.17
CA ILE A 241 -8.65 9.29 -22.37
C ILE A 241 -8.76 10.43 -21.37
N THR A 242 -10.00 10.81 -21.07
CA THR A 242 -10.36 11.75 -20.02
C THR A 242 -11.17 11.06 -18.92
N PHE A 243 -11.27 11.67 -17.74
CA PHE A 243 -12.20 11.26 -16.69
C PHE A 243 -13.05 12.42 -16.19
N GLY A 244 -14.14 12.13 -15.48
CA GLY A 244 -15.11 13.12 -15.07
C GLY A 244 -16.12 13.49 -16.17
N GLY A 245 -17.35 13.79 -15.76
CA GLY A 245 -18.44 14.09 -16.69
C GLY A 245 -18.78 12.90 -17.57
N GLU A 246 -18.83 13.11 -18.89
CA GLU A 246 -19.07 12.05 -19.87
C GLU A 246 -17.83 11.17 -20.10
N GLY A 247 -16.63 11.78 -20.12
CA GLY A 247 -15.38 11.13 -20.51
C GLY A 247 -15.37 10.71 -21.99
N PHE A 248 -14.21 10.79 -22.65
CA PHE A 248 -14.09 10.42 -24.06
C PHE A 248 -12.80 9.66 -24.33
N ILE A 249 -12.83 8.86 -25.40
CA ILE A 249 -11.65 8.30 -26.05
C ILE A 249 -11.36 9.17 -27.27
N TYR A 250 -10.22 9.85 -27.27
CA TYR A 250 -9.73 10.65 -28.38
C TYR A 250 -8.69 9.86 -29.17
N SER A 251 -8.58 10.16 -30.47
CA SER A 251 -7.44 9.78 -31.29
C SER A 251 -6.86 10.97 -32.05
N VAL A 252 -5.55 10.91 -32.30
CA VAL A 252 -4.80 11.84 -33.14
C VAL A 252 -3.97 11.05 -34.15
N ASP A 253 -4.20 11.30 -35.44
CA ASP A 253 -3.31 10.82 -36.48
C ASP A 253 -2.02 11.65 -36.46
N THR A 254 -0.89 11.00 -36.20
CA THR A 254 0.39 11.72 -36.04
C THR A 254 0.95 12.25 -37.35
N LYS A 255 0.46 11.84 -38.53
CA LYS A 255 0.96 12.37 -39.81
C LYS A 255 0.26 13.69 -40.14
N THR A 256 -1.06 13.69 -40.04
CA THR A 256 -1.95 14.80 -40.42
C THR A 256 -2.23 15.77 -39.28
N GLY A 257 -2.15 15.30 -38.03
CA GLY A 257 -2.60 16.03 -36.84
C GLY A 257 -4.13 16.07 -36.70
N GLU A 258 -4.86 15.26 -37.48
CA GLU A 258 -6.31 15.20 -37.39
C GLU A 258 -6.76 14.51 -36.10
N TRP A 259 -7.65 15.17 -35.37
CA TRP A 259 -8.28 14.65 -34.17
C TRP A 259 -9.64 14.02 -34.49
N SER A 260 -9.99 12.99 -33.72
CA SER A 260 -11.33 12.44 -33.69
C SER A 260 -11.70 11.94 -32.29
N ILE A 261 -13.00 11.83 -32.04
CA ILE A 261 -13.54 11.09 -30.90
C ILE A 261 -13.89 9.69 -31.39
N ILE A 262 -13.35 8.68 -30.71
CA ILE A 262 -13.66 7.27 -30.98
C ILE A 262 -14.99 6.92 -30.33
N ASP A 263 -15.12 7.20 -29.03
CA ASP A 263 -16.33 6.90 -28.27
C ASP A 263 -16.44 7.74 -26.99
N SER A 264 -17.63 7.74 -26.41
CA SER A 264 -17.94 8.22 -25.08
C SER A 264 -17.65 7.15 -24.03
N LEU A 265 -17.01 7.55 -22.92
CA LEU A 265 -16.78 6.66 -21.78
C LEU A 265 -18.03 6.48 -20.91
N ASN A 266 -19.10 7.23 -21.19
CA ASN A 266 -20.40 7.16 -20.52
C ASN A 266 -20.27 7.26 -18.98
N GLY A 267 -19.47 8.21 -18.50
CA GLY A 267 -19.21 8.45 -17.08
C GLY A 267 -18.27 7.43 -16.42
N TYR A 268 -17.50 6.69 -17.21
CA TYR A 268 -16.41 5.88 -16.68
C TYR A 268 -15.15 6.71 -16.49
N ASP A 269 -14.75 6.83 -15.24
CA ASP A 269 -13.53 7.53 -14.87
C ASP A 269 -12.32 6.61 -15.14
N ALA A 270 -11.72 6.74 -16.32
CA ALA A 270 -10.51 6.02 -16.71
C ALA A 270 -9.25 6.81 -16.32
N MET A 271 -8.20 6.13 -15.88
CA MET A 271 -6.98 6.77 -15.39
C MET A 271 -5.72 6.40 -16.18
N LYS A 272 -5.52 5.12 -16.48
CA LYS A 272 -4.38 4.68 -17.31
C LYS A 272 -4.87 3.95 -18.55
N LEU A 273 -4.07 4.04 -19.62
CA LEU A 273 -4.40 3.51 -20.93
C LEU A 273 -3.21 2.71 -21.47
N TYR A 274 -3.52 1.58 -22.09
CA TYR A 274 -2.58 0.76 -22.85
C TYR A 274 -3.22 0.37 -24.18
N TYR A 275 -2.43 0.37 -25.25
CA TYR A 275 -2.85 -0.10 -26.56
C TYR A 275 -2.27 -1.49 -26.83
N HIS A 276 -3.14 -2.46 -27.09
CA HIS A 276 -2.79 -3.81 -27.48
C HIS A 276 -2.94 -3.96 -29.00
N ALA A 277 -1.82 -3.87 -29.72
CA ALA A 277 -1.80 -3.86 -31.19
C ALA A 277 -2.36 -5.12 -31.86
N PRO A 278 -2.05 -6.36 -31.41
CA PRO A 278 -2.49 -7.58 -32.10
C PRO A 278 -4.01 -7.67 -32.29
N GLU A 279 -4.79 -7.28 -31.28
CA GLU A 279 -6.26 -7.30 -31.32
C GLU A 279 -6.86 -5.90 -31.50
N ARG A 280 -6.03 -4.87 -31.68
CA ARG A 280 -6.46 -3.47 -31.82
C ARG A 280 -7.40 -3.03 -30.68
N GLN A 281 -6.92 -3.22 -29.46
CA GLN A 281 -7.67 -2.96 -28.23
C GLN A 281 -7.07 -1.82 -27.41
N LEU A 282 -7.93 -1.07 -26.73
CA LEU A 282 -7.60 -0.10 -25.70
C LEU A 282 -7.95 -0.69 -24.33
N ILE A 283 -6.93 -0.86 -23.49
CA ILE A 283 -7.08 -1.39 -22.13
C ILE A 283 -6.95 -0.23 -21.15
N MET A 284 -8.02 0.01 -20.40
CA MET A 284 -8.15 1.13 -19.48
C MET A 284 -8.31 0.63 -18.06
N THR A 285 -7.64 1.27 -17.11
CA THR A 285 -7.86 1.05 -15.68
C THR A 285 -8.66 2.20 -15.07
N GLY A 286 -9.49 1.89 -14.09
CA GLY A 286 -10.32 2.86 -13.38
C GLY A 286 -9.49 3.85 -12.56
N ALA A 287 -10.02 5.06 -12.43
CA ALA A 287 -9.51 6.08 -11.54
C ALA A 287 -9.75 5.75 -10.06
N PHE A 288 -9.40 6.68 -9.18
CA PHE A 288 -9.53 6.53 -7.73
C PHE A 288 -10.95 6.22 -7.24
N SER A 289 -11.99 6.61 -7.99
CA SER A 289 -13.39 6.31 -7.72
C SER A 289 -13.79 4.87 -8.06
N ARG A 290 -12.93 4.17 -8.82
CA ARG A 290 -13.18 2.85 -9.44
C ARG A 290 -11.95 1.94 -9.33
N PRO A 291 -11.35 1.77 -8.14
CA PRO A 291 -10.12 1.00 -8.03
C PRO A 291 -10.38 -0.47 -8.39
N GLY A 292 -9.53 -1.03 -9.24
CA GLY A 292 -9.63 -2.40 -9.73
C GLY A 292 -10.66 -2.62 -10.86
N GLU A 293 -11.33 -1.58 -11.35
CA GLU A 293 -12.10 -1.68 -12.60
C GLU A 293 -11.14 -1.63 -13.81
N ILE A 294 -11.34 -2.54 -14.76
CA ILE A 294 -10.57 -2.67 -15.99
C ILE A 294 -11.57 -2.77 -17.15
N ARG A 295 -11.36 -1.97 -18.19
CA ARG A 295 -12.14 -2.05 -19.44
C ARG A 295 -11.22 -2.37 -20.61
N VAL A 296 -11.66 -3.31 -21.43
CA VAL A 296 -11.06 -3.60 -22.74
C VAL A 296 -12.04 -3.10 -23.79
N TYR A 297 -11.58 -2.17 -24.62
CA TYR A 297 -12.34 -1.55 -25.68
C TYR A 297 -11.73 -1.96 -27.02
N ASP A 298 -12.45 -2.75 -27.81
CA ASP A 298 -12.06 -3.08 -29.18
C ASP A 298 -12.31 -1.84 -30.06
N LEU A 299 -11.37 -1.50 -30.95
CA LEU A 299 -11.56 -0.35 -31.85
C LEU A 299 -12.74 -0.51 -32.83
N ASP A 300 -13.31 -1.71 -32.92
CA ASP A 300 -14.56 -2.00 -33.64
C ASP A 300 -15.84 -1.77 -32.80
N GLY A 301 -15.70 -1.28 -31.56
CA GLY A 301 -16.81 -0.89 -30.66
C GLY A 301 -17.20 -1.93 -29.61
N GLY A 302 -16.51 -3.07 -29.55
CA GLY A 302 -16.70 -4.07 -28.49
C GLY A 302 -16.18 -3.56 -27.14
N VAL A 303 -16.91 -3.83 -26.05
CA VAL A 303 -16.48 -3.44 -24.71
C VAL A 303 -16.65 -4.60 -23.74
N ARG A 304 -15.57 -4.92 -23.02
CA ARG A 304 -15.55 -5.88 -21.92
C ARG A 304 -15.10 -5.20 -20.65
N HIS A 305 -15.73 -5.61 -19.54
CA HIS A 305 -15.48 -5.04 -18.23
C HIS A 305 -15.12 -6.15 -17.23
N SER A 306 -14.06 -5.90 -16.45
CA SER A 306 -13.68 -6.73 -15.31
C SER A 306 -13.55 -5.84 -14.07
N LYS A 307 -14.05 -6.32 -12.94
CA LYS A 307 -14.00 -5.61 -11.67
C LYS A 307 -13.39 -6.50 -10.61
N ILE A 308 -12.21 -6.11 -10.14
CA ILE A 308 -11.43 -6.87 -9.16
C ILE A 308 -11.41 -6.05 -7.89
N LEU A 309 -11.72 -6.68 -6.76
CA LEU A 309 -11.70 -5.99 -5.47
C LEU A 309 -10.28 -5.62 -5.09
N VAL A 310 -10.08 -4.45 -4.48
CA VAL A 310 -8.77 -3.96 -4.04
C VAL A 310 -8.05 -4.96 -3.11
N ASN A 311 -8.79 -5.64 -2.25
CA ASN A 311 -8.25 -6.64 -1.34
C ASN A 311 -7.89 -7.98 -2.02
N ALA A 312 -8.24 -8.17 -3.30
CA ALA A 312 -7.78 -9.31 -4.08
C ALA A 312 -6.34 -9.11 -4.62
N PHE A 313 -5.79 -7.90 -4.54
CA PHE A 313 -4.40 -7.61 -4.93
C PHE A 313 -3.46 -7.73 -3.71
N PRO A 314 -2.61 -8.77 -3.64
CA PRO A 314 -1.75 -8.96 -2.47
C PRO A 314 -0.79 -7.78 -2.28
N GLY A 315 -0.85 -7.15 -1.10
CA GLY A 315 0.01 -6.03 -0.76
C GLY A 315 -0.34 -4.70 -1.45
N LEU A 316 -1.49 -4.57 -2.13
CA LEU A 316 -1.92 -3.27 -2.68
C LEU A 316 -2.31 -2.30 -1.58
N THR A 317 -3.01 -2.77 -0.55
CA THR A 317 -3.39 -1.92 0.60
C THR A 317 -2.19 -1.44 1.42
N ASP A 318 -1.02 -2.03 1.22
CA ASP A 318 0.19 -1.71 1.98
C ASP A 318 0.89 -0.44 1.53
N ILE A 319 0.53 0.08 0.35
CA ILE A 319 1.21 1.20 -0.31
C ILE A 319 0.38 2.48 -0.35
N PHE A 320 -0.68 2.53 0.46
CA PHE A 320 -1.50 3.73 0.70
C PHE A 320 -2.30 3.61 2.00
N ASN A 321 -2.90 4.70 2.45
CA ASN A 321 -3.76 4.72 3.64
C ASN A 321 -5.16 4.15 3.35
N TYR A 322 -5.26 2.83 3.30
CA TYR A 322 -6.50 2.13 3.01
C TYR A 322 -7.67 2.56 3.91
N GLY A 323 -8.75 3.04 3.27
CA GLY A 323 -9.97 3.52 3.93
C GLY A 323 -10.01 5.04 4.14
N ASN A 324 -8.88 5.74 4.04
CA ASN A 324 -8.79 7.20 4.15
C ASN A 324 -8.30 7.86 2.86
N GLU A 325 -7.53 7.15 2.05
CA GLU A 325 -6.99 7.62 0.78
C GLU A 325 -7.47 6.77 -0.39
N HIS A 326 -7.25 7.32 -1.57
CA HIS A 326 -7.49 6.64 -2.82
C HIS A 326 -6.43 5.58 -3.08
N ALA A 327 -6.84 4.44 -3.63
CA ALA A 327 -5.88 3.43 -4.07
C ALA A 327 -5.02 4.00 -5.19
N PRO A 328 -3.73 3.61 -5.27
CA PRO A 328 -2.87 4.03 -6.35
C PRO A 328 -3.39 3.48 -7.68
N SER A 329 -3.07 4.20 -8.76
CA SER A 329 -3.47 3.79 -10.10
C SER A 329 -2.84 2.47 -10.50
N LEU A 330 -3.62 1.57 -11.09
CA LEU A 330 -3.11 0.37 -11.74
C LEU A 330 -2.63 0.74 -13.14
N ILE A 331 -1.34 0.59 -13.43
CA ILE A 331 -0.71 0.95 -14.69
C ILE A 331 -0.59 -0.30 -15.57
N PRO A 332 -1.35 -0.41 -16.67
CA PRO A 332 -1.23 -1.53 -17.60
C PRO A 332 0.10 -1.46 -18.37
N LYS A 333 0.79 -2.59 -18.47
CA LYS A 333 2.11 -2.69 -19.11
C LYS A 333 2.12 -3.57 -20.35
N THR A 334 1.45 -4.71 -20.31
CA THR A 334 1.31 -5.63 -21.45
C THR A 334 0.11 -6.56 -21.25
N TYR A 335 -0.45 -7.07 -22.35
CA TYR A 335 -1.63 -7.94 -22.35
C TYR A 335 -1.44 -9.06 -23.39
N GLU A 336 -1.76 -10.30 -23.02
CA GLU A 336 -1.74 -11.46 -23.90
C GLU A 336 -2.60 -12.58 -23.31
N GLU A 337 -3.39 -13.28 -24.13
CA GLU A 337 -4.20 -14.45 -23.71
C GLU A 337 -5.07 -14.18 -22.46
N ASP A 338 -5.68 -13.00 -22.41
CA ASP A 338 -6.50 -12.53 -21.28
C ASP A 338 -5.77 -12.23 -19.96
N TRP A 339 -4.45 -12.38 -19.94
CA TRP A 339 -3.59 -11.92 -18.85
C TRP A 339 -3.10 -10.50 -19.09
N LEU A 340 -3.38 -9.63 -18.13
CA LEU A 340 -2.91 -8.25 -18.07
C LEU A 340 -1.81 -8.13 -17.02
N LEU A 341 -0.67 -7.56 -17.41
CA LEU A 341 0.36 -7.13 -16.48
C LEU A 341 0.04 -5.72 -15.99
N LEU A 342 -0.02 -5.56 -14.67
CA LEU A 342 -0.29 -4.30 -13.98
C LEU A 342 0.86 -3.95 -13.04
N GLU A 343 1.09 -2.65 -12.87
CA GLU A 343 1.99 -2.11 -11.86
C GLU A 343 1.24 -1.10 -10.99
N ALA A 344 1.51 -1.09 -9.69
CA ALA A 344 1.03 -0.08 -8.75
C ALA A 344 2.22 0.46 -7.96
N ASN A 345 2.22 1.76 -7.70
CA ASN A 345 3.29 2.46 -6.99
C ASN A 345 2.70 3.30 -5.86
N SER A 346 3.39 3.44 -4.72
CA SER A 346 3.04 4.46 -3.72
C SER A 346 3.37 5.86 -4.24
N ASP A 347 2.80 6.89 -3.59
CA ASP A 347 3.01 8.30 -3.94
C ASP A 347 4.25 8.92 -3.26
N ASP A 348 5.19 8.09 -2.79
CA ASP A 348 6.39 8.50 -2.04
C ASP A 348 7.59 8.86 -2.92
N GLU A 349 8.59 9.57 -2.35
CA GLU A 349 9.87 9.84 -3.03
C GLU A 349 10.62 8.56 -3.44
N ASN A 350 10.53 7.51 -2.61
CA ASN A 350 11.05 6.17 -2.89
C ASN A 350 9.85 5.21 -2.99
N PRO A 351 9.19 5.14 -4.16
CA PRO A 351 7.90 4.48 -4.25
C PRO A 351 8.03 2.97 -4.02
N ALA A 352 7.19 2.45 -3.12
CA ALA A 352 6.96 1.03 -3.01
C ALA A 352 6.21 0.56 -4.27
N THR A 353 6.65 -0.53 -4.88
CA THR A 353 6.11 -1.02 -6.14
C THR A 353 5.47 -2.39 -5.98
N ARG A 354 4.43 -2.66 -6.76
CA ARG A 354 3.77 -3.97 -6.86
C ARG A 354 3.54 -4.29 -8.33
N VAL A 355 3.94 -5.48 -8.76
CA VAL A 355 3.71 -5.96 -10.12
C VAL A 355 2.81 -7.19 -10.07
N TYR A 356 1.72 -7.15 -10.82
CA TYR A 356 0.70 -8.19 -10.85
C TYR A 356 0.50 -8.76 -12.25
N ALA A 357 0.21 -10.05 -12.34
CA ALA A 357 -0.53 -10.62 -13.48
C ALA A 357 -1.99 -10.80 -13.08
N VAL A 358 -2.89 -10.39 -13.96
CA VAL A 358 -4.33 -10.43 -13.74
C VAL A 358 -5.02 -11.07 -14.92
N HIS A 359 -5.75 -12.15 -14.69
CA HIS A 359 -6.59 -12.76 -15.73
C HIS A 359 -7.97 -12.09 -15.72
N LEU A 360 -8.33 -11.40 -16.80
CA LEU A 360 -9.52 -10.51 -16.78
C LEU A 360 -10.85 -11.26 -16.67
N THR A 361 -10.95 -12.45 -17.26
CA THR A 361 -12.15 -13.30 -17.19
C THR A 361 -12.30 -14.03 -15.87
N THR A 362 -11.25 -14.68 -15.36
CA THR A 362 -11.32 -15.43 -14.09
C THR A 362 -11.16 -14.56 -12.85
N GLN A 363 -10.68 -13.31 -13.04
CA GLN A 363 -10.35 -12.36 -11.98
C GLN A 363 -9.24 -12.86 -11.05
N GLU A 364 -8.45 -13.83 -11.50
CA GLU A 364 -7.27 -14.28 -10.79
C GLU A 364 -6.21 -13.17 -10.75
N VAL A 365 -5.64 -12.93 -9.56
CA VAL A 365 -4.57 -11.95 -9.34
C VAL A 365 -3.36 -12.65 -8.74
N ARG A 366 -2.20 -12.46 -9.39
CA ARG A 366 -0.92 -13.00 -8.95
C ARG A 366 0.05 -11.87 -8.68
N LEU A 367 0.59 -11.77 -7.47
CA LEU A 367 1.72 -10.90 -7.18
C LEU A 367 2.98 -11.54 -7.80
N LEU A 368 3.72 -10.78 -8.61
CA LEU A 368 4.90 -11.28 -9.31
C LEU A 368 6.20 -10.67 -8.77
N ARG A 369 6.15 -9.39 -8.38
CA ARG A 369 7.28 -8.66 -7.80
C ARG A 369 6.77 -7.57 -6.87
N PHE A 370 7.56 -7.23 -5.87
CA PHE A 370 7.29 -6.09 -5.00
C PHE A 370 8.58 -5.45 -4.51
N THR A 371 8.49 -4.17 -4.14
CA THR A 371 9.50 -3.47 -3.34
C THR A 371 8.82 -2.85 -2.13
N ASN A 372 9.43 -3.00 -0.95
CA ASN A 372 9.00 -2.29 0.24
C ASN A 372 9.73 -0.94 0.33
N PRO A 373 9.13 0.08 0.97
CA PRO A 373 9.79 1.36 1.20
C PRO A 373 11.01 1.24 2.11
#